data_AF-A0A915XX04-F1
#
_entry.id   AF-A0A915XX04-F1
#
_cell.length_a   1.000
_cell.length_b   1.000
_cell.length_c   1.000
_cell.angle_alpha   90.00
_cell.angle_beta   90.00
_cell.angle_gamma   90.00
#
_symmetry.space_group_name_H-M   'P 1'
#
loop_
_entity.id
_entity.type
_entity.pdbx_description
1 polymer ?
#
loop_
_entity_poly.entity_id
_entity_poly.type
_entity_poly.pdbx_seq_one_letter_code
_entity_poly.pdbx_strand_id
1 'polypeptide(L)'
;MAAYVLLRYGAPDGQPCWLEGRNPVGVVAAHTHAEVLPALSQVDRATAQGLTAVGFVSYEAAHGLDPAFPRADAPLPLVWFALFRQLTPVNPPNAENSPATWENSPALRWQGSVSPCAYEDAVDAIRAAIAAGEVYQVNYSFRLRAPFEGDLLPLFWQLYARQPVPYAAYLDIGAHAIASLSPELFFARAGERLWTRPMKGTAPRGRTLADDLRRADQLTRCPKNRAENLMIVDMARNDLGRVARVGTVRVPRLFEAERYATLWQMTSTVVACTDAPLREVFRALFPAASITGAPKIQATRVIHQLEPDPRGVYTGAIGVVMPDGHAQFSVAIRTLHHDRQAERLEYGVGSGVVWDSERVAEYEECLTKAQVLFEARPAFELLETLLWRRERGYFLLEAHLRRLCDSACYFDFAVDADALRRALLQVAESFTEPRYRVRLLVNRRGQFRMEYAPFTPERRVWRVALARAPVNPREAFLYHKTTHRQVYERARAEHPDCDDVILWNTRGEITESTLANVVVRLEGRYWTPPVSCGLLAGVYRERLLQRGLVQERVLTLDDLRRAEAIYLVNSVRGWVRVELQGTAG
;
A
#
# COMPACT_ATOMS: atom_id res chain seq x y z
N MET A 1 -24.94 -10.82 23.85
CA MET A 1 -24.25 -10.67 22.55
C MET A 1 -22.85 -10.16 22.81
N ALA A 2 -21.84 -11.02 22.68
CA ALA A 2 -20.44 -10.59 22.77
C ALA A 2 -20.01 -10.10 21.38
N ALA A 3 -20.36 -8.86 21.04
CA ALA A 3 -19.83 -8.23 19.84
C ALA A 3 -18.54 -7.49 20.19
N TYR A 4 -17.55 -7.61 19.32
CA TYR A 4 -16.27 -6.94 19.46
C TYR A 4 -15.97 -6.15 18.19
N VAL A 5 -15.64 -4.88 18.36
CA VAL A 5 -15.31 -4.00 17.24
C VAL A 5 -14.00 -3.29 17.49
N LEU A 6 -13.25 -3.09 16.42
CA LEU A 6 -12.03 -2.31 16.41
C LEU A 6 -11.99 -1.54 15.08
N LEU A 7 -11.74 -0.24 15.13
CA LEU A 7 -11.66 0.55 13.91
C LEU A 7 -10.61 1.65 14.01
N ARG A 8 -10.07 2.01 12.85
CA ARG A 8 -9.22 3.18 12.69
C ARG A 8 -10.10 4.38 12.35
N TYR A 9 -10.15 5.34 13.26
CA TYR A 9 -10.95 6.55 13.13
C TYR A 9 -10.05 7.75 12.85
N GLY A 10 -10.32 8.48 11.76
CA GLY A 10 -9.70 9.77 11.48
C GLY A 10 -10.61 10.88 11.96
N ALA A 11 -10.32 11.47 13.12
CA ALA A 11 -11.00 12.69 13.52
C ALA A 11 -10.73 13.79 12.46
N PRO A 12 -11.71 14.65 12.10
CA PRO A 12 -11.56 15.65 11.04
C PRO A 12 -10.34 16.57 11.21
N ASP A 13 -9.94 16.82 12.47
CA ASP A 13 -8.82 17.71 12.84
C ASP A 13 -7.76 16.99 13.72
N GLY A 14 -7.85 15.67 13.88
CA GLY A 14 -6.98 14.89 14.77
C GLY A 14 -6.12 13.87 14.05
N GLN A 15 -5.03 13.43 14.69
CA GLN A 15 -4.30 12.27 14.18
C GLN A 15 -5.19 11.03 14.26
N PRO A 16 -5.17 10.16 13.23
CA PRO A 16 -5.96 8.94 13.26
C PRO A 16 -5.60 8.07 14.47
N CYS A 17 -6.61 7.56 15.15
CA CYS A 17 -6.46 6.68 16.31
C CYS A 17 -7.19 5.36 16.09
N TRP A 18 -6.83 4.35 16.89
CA TRP A 18 -7.59 3.12 16.97
C TRP A 18 -8.58 3.19 18.12
N LEU A 19 -9.82 2.80 17.84
CA LEU A 19 -10.90 2.76 18.79
C LEU A 19 -11.39 1.31 18.91
N GLU A 20 -11.52 0.84 20.15
CA GLU A 20 -12.02 -0.48 20.50
C GLU A 20 -13.38 -0.36 21.18
N GLY A 21 -14.32 -1.24 20.82
CA GLY A 21 -15.62 -1.40 21.47
C GLY A 21 -15.82 -2.85 21.93
N ARG A 22 -16.08 -3.02 23.23
CA ARG A 22 -16.44 -4.29 23.87
C ARG A 22 -17.78 -4.13 24.58
N ASN A 23 -18.53 -5.21 24.70
CA ASN A 23 -19.78 -5.27 25.47
C ASN A 23 -20.81 -4.19 25.05
N PRO A 24 -21.33 -4.25 23.81
CA PRO A 24 -22.30 -3.26 23.36
C PRO A 24 -23.56 -3.27 24.22
N VAL A 25 -24.16 -2.09 24.40
CA VAL A 25 -25.43 -1.92 25.13
C VAL A 25 -26.64 -2.38 24.31
N GLY A 26 -26.46 -2.55 22.99
CA GLY A 26 -27.47 -3.04 22.09
C GLY A 26 -26.91 -3.26 20.68
N VAL A 27 -27.70 -3.91 19.83
CA VAL A 27 -27.41 -4.11 18.42
C VAL A 27 -28.64 -3.71 17.62
N VAL A 28 -28.41 -2.97 16.54
CA VAL A 28 -29.40 -2.66 15.52
C VAL A 28 -29.09 -3.54 14.32
N ALA A 29 -30.04 -4.34 13.84
CA ALA A 29 -29.86 -5.20 12.68
C ALA A 29 -31.09 -5.18 11.77
N ALA A 30 -30.86 -5.29 10.46
CA ALA A 30 -31.88 -5.53 9.45
C ALA A 30 -31.54 -6.81 8.70
N HIS A 31 -32.46 -7.77 8.67
CA HIS A 31 -32.32 -9.02 7.92
C HIS A 31 -33.19 -9.02 6.66
N THR A 32 -34.18 -8.12 6.58
CA THR A 32 -35.02 -7.94 5.40
C THR A 32 -34.87 -6.54 4.81
N HIS A 33 -35.14 -6.41 3.52
CA HIS A 33 -35.06 -5.13 2.81
C HIS A 33 -35.97 -4.05 3.42
N ALA A 34 -37.14 -4.43 3.92
CA ALA A 34 -38.08 -3.51 4.56
C ALA A 34 -37.56 -2.94 5.90
N GLU A 35 -36.62 -3.64 6.56
CA GLU A 35 -36.03 -3.23 7.84
C GLU A 35 -34.86 -2.26 7.67
N VAL A 36 -34.30 -2.09 6.46
CA VAL A 36 -33.08 -1.30 6.22
C VAL A 36 -33.24 0.16 6.66
N LEU A 37 -34.26 0.87 6.16
CA LEU A 37 -34.52 2.26 6.53
C LEU A 37 -34.91 2.43 8.02
N PRO A 38 -35.78 1.57 8.60
CA PRO A 38 -36.04 1.55 10.04
C PRO A 38 -34.77 1.36 10.90
N ALA A 39 -33.88 0.44 10.51
CA ALA A 39 -32.64 0.17 11.22
C ALA A 39 -31.71 1.40 11.20
N LEU A 40 -31.51 2.04 10.05
CA LEU A 40 -30.71 3.27 9.97
C LEU A 40 -31.32 4.41 10.79
N SER A 41 -32.65 4.50 10.83
CA SER A 41 -33.36 5.47 11.68
C SER A 41 -33.20 5.18 13.18
N GLN A 42 -33.03 3.91 13.56
CA GLN A 42 -32.72 3.53 14.93
C GLN A 42 -31.28 3.90 15.30
N VAL A 43 -30.33 3.80 14.36
CA VAL A 43 -28.96 4.29 14.55
C VAL A 43 -28.98 5.81 14.81
N ASP A 44 -29.65 6.59 13.97
CA ASP A 44 -29.80 8.05 14.17
C ASP A 44 -30.33 8.39 15.57
N ARG A 45 -31.38 7.68 16.03
CA ARG A 45 -31.97 7.88 17.37
C ARG A 45 -31.01 7.51 18.49
N ALA A 46 -30.32 6.38 18.36
CA ALA A 46 -29.38 5.90 19.37
C ALA A 46 -28.20 6.89 19.53
N THR A 47 -27.67 7.42 18.43
CA THR A 47 -26.55 8.36 18.50
C THR A 47 -26.96 9.73 19.03
N ALA A 48 -28.17 10.19 18.69
CA ALA A 48 -28.75 11.39 19.31
C ALA A 48 -28.96 11.25 20.83
N GLN A 49 -29.08 10.02 21.35
CA GLN A 49 -29.17 9.71 22.78
C GLN A 49 -27.81 9.54 23.47
N GLY A 50 -26.70 9.89 22.80
CA GLY A 50 -25.36 9.84 23.39
C GLY A 50 -24.60 8.54 23.14
N LEU A 51 -25.12 7.61 22.33
CA LEU A 51 -24.44 6.35 22.00
C LEU A 51 -23.55 6.49 20.77
N THR A 52 -22.52 5.65 20.68
CA THR A 52 -21.72 5.47 19.48
C THR A 52 -22.19 4.21 18.76
N ALA A 53 -22.41 4.28 17.45
CA ALA A 53 -22.78 3.14 16.63
C ALA A 53 -21.63 2.73 15.72
N VAL A 54 -21.19 1.47 15.78
CA VAL A 54 -20.13 0.91 14.92
C VAL A 54 -20.66 -0.30 14.19
N GLY A 55 -20.47 -0.38 12.88
CA GLY A 55 -21.07 -1.44 12.10
C GLY A 55 -20.87 -1.35 10.60
N PHE A 56 -21.77 -2.00 9.87
CA PHE A 56 -21.74 -2.09 8.43
C PHE A 56 -23.14 -2.06 7.78
N VAL A 57 -23.14 -1.75 6.49
CA VAL A 57 -24.27 -1.86 5.58
C VAL A 57 -23.82 -2.72 4.39
N SER A 58 -24.48 -3.86 4.19
CA SER A 58 -24.18 -4.80 3.09
C SER A 58 -24.63 -4.21 1.74
N TYR A 59 -23.97 -4.60 0.66
CA TYR A 59 -24.24 -4.12 -0.70
C TYR A 59 -25.72 -4.32 -1.11
N GLU A 60 -26.32 -5.45 -0.74
CA GLU A 60 -27.71 -5.78 -1.06
C GLU A 60 -28.72 -4.88 -0.33
N ALA A 61 -28.31 -4.14 0.72
CA ALA A 61 -29.17 -3.16 1.37
C ALA A 61 -29.61 -2.03 0.44
N ALA A 62 -28.96 -1.87 -0.73
CA ALA A 62 -29.34 -0.90 -1.75
C ALA A 62 -30.83 -0.99 -2.13
N HIS A 63 -31.39 -2.21 -2.25
CA HIS A 63 -32.81 -2.38 -2.56
C HIS A 63 -33.73 -1.88 -1.42
N GLY A 64 -33.33 -2.08 -0.16
CA GLY A 64 -34.05 -1.56 1.00
C GLY A 64 -33.96 -0.03 1.15
N LEU A 65 -32.98 0.62 0.51
CA LEU A 65 -32.84 2.07 0.45
C LEU A 65 -33.62 2.68 -0.73
N ASP A 66 -33.56 2.04 -1.89
CA ASP A 66 -34.25 2.40 -3.12
C ASP A 66 -34.70 1.13 -3.87
N PRO A 67 -36.01 0.86 -3.96
CA PRO A 67 -36.54 -0.33 -4.63
C PRO A 67 -36.20 -0.45 -6.12
N ALA A 68 -35.66 0.59 -6.76
CA ALA A 68 -35.21 0.53 -8.15
C ALA A 68 -34.00 -0.40 -8.35
N PHE A 69 -33.22 -0.64 -7.29
CA PHE A 69 -32.14 -1.64 -7.30
C PHE A 69 -32.70 -3.06 -7.29
N PRO A 70 -32.02 -4.04 -7.90
CA PRO A 70 -32.46 -5.43 -7.87
C PRO A 70 -32.44 -5.98 -6.43
N ARG A 71 -33.43 -6.81 -6.11
CA ARG A 71 -33.52 -7.51 -4.84
C ARG A 71 -32.59 -8.73 -4.87
N ALA A 72 -31.76 -8.87 -3.85
CA ALA A 72 -30.97 -10.06 -3.60
C ALA A 72 -30.94 -10.36 -2.10
N ASP A 73 -30.90 -11.65 -1.75
CA ASP A 73 -30.73 -12.07 -0.37
C ASP A 73 -29.24 -12.24 -0.06
N ALA A 74 -28.84 -12.02 1.19
CA ALA A 74 -27.46 -12.13 1.65
C ALA A 74 -27.40 -12.96 2.94
N PRO A 75 -26.32 -13.73 3.18
CA PRO A 75 -26.16 -14.51 4.41
C PRO A 75 -25.92 -13.63 5.63
N LEU A 76 -25.34 -12.44 5.43
CA LEU A 76 -25.16 -11.43 6.48
C LEU A 76 -26.39 -10.52 6.61
N PRO A 77 -26.63 -9.91 7.78
CA PRO A 77 -27.59 -8.82 7.90
C PRO A 77 -27.33 -7.74 6.82
N LEU A 78 -28.40 -7.13 6.31
CA LEU A 78 -28.32 -6.01 5.38
C LEU A 78 -27.77 -4.76 6.08
N VAL A 79 -28.11 -4.58 7.35
CA VAL A 79 -27.58 -3.54 8.23
C VAL A 79 -27.23 -4.19 9.56
N TRP A 80 -26.09 -3.84 10.14
CA TRP A 80 -25.73 -4.26 11.49
C TRP A 80 -24.88 -3.19 12.18
N PHE A 81 -25.29 -2.73 13.35
CA PHE A 81 -24.56 -1.77 14.18
C PHE A 81 -24.60 -2.18 15.66
N ALA A 82 -23.43 -2.32 16.26
CA ALA A 82 -23.30 -2.41 17.71
C ALA A 82 -23.28 -1.00 18.31
N LEU A 83 -24.03 -0.83 19.41
CA LEU A 83 -24.17 0.42 20.13
C LEU A 83 -23.32 0.41 21.40
N PHE A 84 -22.52 1.45 21.61
CA PHE A 84 -21.62 1.59 22.75
C PHE A 84 -21.86 2.91 23.47
N ARG A 85 -21.65 2.96 24.79
CA ARG A 85 -21.62 4.25 25.51
C ARG A 85 -20.35 5.03 25.19
N GLN A 86 -19.23 4.33 25.04
CA GLN A 86 -17.93 4.92 24.73
C GLN A 86 -17.06 3.85 24.05
N LEU A 87 -16.17 4.30 23.16
CA LEU A 87 -15.09 3.48 22.61
C LEU A 87 -13.78 3.82 23.33
N THR A 88 -12.93 2.82 23.51
CA THR A 88 -11.63 2.97 24.18
C THR A 88 -10.53 3.17 23.15
N PRO A 89 -9.71 4.24 23.23
CA PRO A 89 -8.52 4.36 22.42
C PRO A 89 -7.53 3.25 22.73
N VAL A 90 -7.02 2.57 21.71
CA VAL A 90 -6.02 1.51 21.85
C VAL A 90 -4.82 1.78 20.95
N ASN A 91 -3.68 1.19 21.29
CA ASN A 91 -2.54 1.15 20.38
C ASN A 91 -2.58 -0.18 19.61
N PRO A 92 -2.31 -0.17 18.30
CA PRO A 92 -2.17 -1.41 17.57
C PRO A 92 -1.00 -2.19 18.17
N PRO A 93 -1.07 -3.53 18.22
CA PRO A 93 0.04 -4.34 18.71
C PRO A 93 1.29 -4.04 17.87
N ASN A 94 2.39 -3.70 18.54
CA ASN A 94 3.66 -3.41 17.87
C ASN A 94 4.17 -4.70 17.18
N ALA A 95 4.85 -4.55 16.04
CA ALA A 95 5.56 -5.65 15.38
C ALA A 95 6.58 -6.37 16.31
N GLU A 96 7.04 -5.70 17.36
CA GLU A 96 7.96 -6.25 18.39
C GLU A 96 7.22 -6.96 19.54
N ASN A 97 5.95 -6.63 19.80
CA ASN A 97 5.08 -7.28 20.80
C ASN A 97 4.07 -8.24 20.14
N SER A 98 4.37 -8.62 18.91
CA SER A 98 3.61 -9.59 18.14
C SER A 98 3.74 -10.94 18.84
N PRO A 99 2.68 -11.60 19.33
CA PRO A 99 2.81 -12.95 19.85
C PRO A 99 3.45 -13.82 18.76
N ALA A 100 4.40 -14.68 19.17
CA ALA A 100 5.17 -15.58 18.31
C ALA A 100 4.30 -16.46 17.39
N THR A 101 2.98 -16.49 17.61
CA THR A 101 1.97 -17.10 16.75
C THR A 101 1.76 -16.41 15.40
N TRP A 102 2.27 -15.18 15.18
CA TRP A 102 2.11 -14.45 13.91
C TRP A 102 3.00 -14.95 12.77
N GLU A 103 4.05 -15.73 13.08
CA GLU A 103 4.94 -16.36 12.09
C GLU A 103 4.34 -17.65 11.50
N ASN A 104 3.34 -18.24 12.16
CA ASN A 104 2.74 -19.54 11.81
C ASN A 104 1.33 -19.42 11.21
N SER A 105 1.02 -18.33 10.50
CA SER A 105 -0.25 -18.30 9.76
C SER A 105 -0.20 -19.35 8.64
N PRO A 106 -1.16 -20.29 8.57
CA PRO A 106 -1.16 -21.31 7.53
C PRO A 106 -1.17 -20.64 6.16
N ALA A 107 -0.40 -21.17 5.22
CA ALA A 107 -0.45 -20.73 3.84
C ALA A 107 -1.85 -21.05 3.27
N LEU A 108 -2.74 -20.05 3.32
CA LEU A 108 -4.11 -20.19 2.85
C LEU A 108 -4.10 -20.45 1.34
N ARG A 109 -4.74 -21.55 0.93
CA ARG A 109 -4.92 -21.89 -0.47
C ARG A 109 -6.21 -21.26 -0.99
N TRP A 110 -6.07 -20.07 -1.56
CA TRP A 110 -7.18 -19.32 -2.14
C TRP A 110 -7.62 -19.91 -3.48
N GLN A 111 -8.93 -20.03 -3.67
CA GLN A 111 -9.56 -20.49 -4.89
C GLN A 111 -10.60 -19.47 -5.35
N GLY A 112 -10.57 -19.09 -6.63
CA GLY A 112 -11.57 -18.18 -7.20
C GLY A 112 -12.92 -18.87 -7.40
N SER A 113 -14.02 -18.17 -7.11
CA SER A 113 -15.38 -18.63 -7.40
C SER A 113 -15.71 -18.59 -8.90
N VAL A 114 -14.87 -17.94 -9.70
CA VAL A 114 -14.98 -17.80 -11.15
C VAL A 114 -13.67 -18.23 -11.80
N SER A 115 -13.74 -19.02 -12.88
CA SER A 115 -12.57 -19.42 -13.67
C SER A 115 -12.11 -18.27 -14.58
N PRO A 116 -10.86 -18.27 -15.06
CA PRO A 116 -10.40 -17.25 -16.02
C PRO A 116 -11.33 -17.12 -17.23
N CYS A 117 -11.71 -18.23 -17.88
CA CYS A 117 -12.63 -18.19 -19.03
C CYS A 117 -14.00 -17.60 -18.69
N ALA A 118 -14.59 -17.99 -17.55
CA ALA A 118 -15.88 -17.43 -17.14
C ALA A 118 -15.80 -15.92 -16.82
N TYR A 119 -14.63 -15.46 -16.34
CA TYR A 119 -14.37 -14.04 -16.16
C TYR A 119 -14.30 -13.31 -17.51
N GLU A 120 -13.62 -13.89 -18.52
CA GLU A 120 -13.56 -13.35 -19.87
C GLU A 120 -14.95 -13.25 -20.52
N ASP A 121 -15.79 -14.28 -20.35
CA ASP A 121 -17.17 -14.29 -20.85
C ASP A 121 -18.01 -13.18 -20.21
N ALA A 122 -17.85 -12.95 -18.89
CA ALA A 122 -18.52 -11.86 -18.20
C ALA A 122 -18.07 -10.47 -18.69
N VAL A 123 -16.76 -10.30 -18.98
CA VAL A 123 -16.24 -9.07 -19.59
C VAL A 123 -16.87 -8.83 -20.96
N ASP A 124 -17.01 -9.86 -21.79
CA ASP A 124 -17.66 -9.73 -23.10
C ASP A 124 -19.15 -9.38 -22.98
N ALA A 125 -19.87 -9.98 -22.04
CA ALA A 125 -21.26 -9.62 -21.76
C ALA A 125 -21.40 -8.14 -21.33
N ILE A 126 -20.49 -7.66 -20.48
CA ILE A 126 -20.46 -6.25 -20.07
C ILE A 126 -20.17 -5.34 -21.26
N ARG A 127 -19.20 -5.69 -22.11
CA ARG A 127 -18.89 -4.91 -23.32
C ARG A 127 -20.07 -4.86 -24.28
N ALA A 128 -20.86 -5.93 -24.40
CA ALA A 128 -22.10 -5.92 -25.16
C ALA A 128 -23.14 -4.97 -24.55
N ALA A 129 -23.31 -4.94 -23.23
CA ALA A 129 -24.19 -3.99 -22.54
C ALA A 129 -23.73 -2.53 -22.73
N ILE A 130 -22.40 -2.29 -22.74
CA ILE A 130 -21.83 -0.97 -23.05
C ILE A 130 -22.11 -0.58 -24.50
N ALA A 131 -21.91 -1.50 -25.45
CA ALA A 131 -22.20 -1.27 -26.87
C ALA A 131 -23.67 -0.95 -27.14
N ALA A 132 -24.58 -1.58 -26.38
CA ALA A 132 -26.02 -1.30 -26.42
C ALA A 132 -26.41 0.03 -25.76
N GLY A 133 -25.47 0.73 -25.12
CA GLY A 133 -25.71 1.98 -24.41
C GLY A 133 -26.44 1.82 -23.08
N GLU A 134 -26.49 0.61 -22.51
CA GLU A 134 -27.14 0.36 -21.22
C GLU A 134 -26.32 0.91 -20.05
N VAL A 135 -25.00 0.77 -20.13
CA VAL A 135 -24.04 1.15 -19.09
C VAL A 135 -22.78 1.75 -19.72
N TYR A 136 -22.07 2.59 -18.97
CA TYR A 136 -20.76 3.13 -19.35
C TYR A 136 -19.60 2.32 -18.74
N GLN A 137 -19.83 1.79 -17.53
CA GLN A 137 -18.87 1.01 -16.77
C GLN A 137 -19.63 0.07 -15.84
N VAL A 138 -19.12 -1.15 -15.67
CA VAL A 138 -19.59 -2.08 -14.62
C VAL A 138 -18.38 -2.56 -13.83
N ASN A 139 -18.46 -2.52 -12.51
CA ASN A 139 -17.48 -3.16 -11.66
C ASN A 139 -17.86 -4.63 -11.52
N TYR A 140 -17.12 -5.54 -12.17
CA TYR A 140 -17.36 -6.97 -12.09
C TYR A 140 -16.43 -7.60 -11.06
N SER A 141 -17.00 -8.45 -10.20
CA SER A 141 -16.29 -9.04 -9.07
C SER A 141 -16.58 -10.52 -8.88
N PHE A 142 -15.67 -11.19 -8.20
CA PHE A 142 -15.80 -12.56 -7.74
C PHE A 142 -15.20 -12.73 -6.34
N ARG A 143 -15.26 -13.94 -5.78
CA ARG A 143 -14.74 -14.24 -4.44
C ARG A 143 -13.53 -15.16 -4.55
N LEU A 144 -12.48 -14.85 -3.81
CA LEU A 144 -11.46 -15.81 -3.43
C LEU A 144 -11.91 -16.46 -2.13
N ARG A 145 -11.87 -17.80 -2.07
CA ARG A 145 -12.29 -18.60 -0.92
C ARG A 145 -11.14 -19.46 -0.43
N ALA A 146 -10.98 -19.59 0.88
CA ALA A 146 -10.02 -20.50 1.50
C ALA A 146 -10.65 -21.16 2.74
N PRO A 147 -10.40 -22.46 3.00
CA PRO A 147 -10.73 -23.05 4.29
C PRO A 147 -10.01 -22.31 5.41
N PHE A 148 -10.72 -22.01 6.49
CA PHE A 148 -10.16 -21.29 7.63
C PHE A 148 -10.88 -21.61 8.93
N GLU A 149 -10.10 -22.11 9.87
CA GLU A 149 -10.47 -22.32 11.27
C GLU A 149 -9.67 -21.35 12.15
N GLY A 150 -10.31 -20.80 13.17
CA GLY A 150 -9.64 -19.96 14.18
C GLY A 150 -10.18 -18.53 14.28
N ASP A 151 -9.34 -17.66 14.85
CA ASP A 151 -9.65 -16.24 15.05
C ASP A 151 -9.10 -15.41 13.89
N LEU A 152 -9.93 -14.52 13.34
CA LEU A 152 -9.57 -13.64 12.23
C LEU A 152 -8.73 -12.44 12.72
N LEU A 153 -8.80 -12.07 14.01
CA LEU A 153 -8.13 -10.88 14.54
C LEU A 153 -6.59 -10.90 14.41
N PRO A 154 -5.86 -12.01 14.68
CA PRO A 154 -4.42 -12.08 14.43
C PRO A 154 -4.06 -11.86 12.95
N LEU A 155 -4.81 -12.47 12.03
CA LEU A 155 -4.61 -12.30 10.60
C LEU A 155 -4.88 -10.85 10.17
N PHE A 156 -5.93 -10.21 10.71
CA PHE A 156 -6.19 -8.79 10.49
C PHE A 156 -5.00 -7.90 10.86
N TRP A 157 -4.43 -8.09 12.05
CA TRP A 157 -3.27 -7.31 12.49
C TRP A 157 -2.04 -7.55 11.63
N GLN A 158 -1.81 -8.81 11.26
CA GLN A 158 -0.72 -9.18 10.36
C GLN A 158 -0.85 -8.46 9.01
N LEU A 159 -2.04 -8.47 8.42
CA LEU A 159 -2.31 -7.80 7.14
C LEU A 159 -2.25 -6.27 7.25
N TYR A 160 -2.77 -5.68 8.35
CA TYR A 160 -2.64 -4.24 8.59
C TYR A 160 -1.18 -3.81 8.77
N ALA A 161 -0.37 -4.59 9.47
CA ALA A 161 1.07 -4.31 9.62
C ALA A 161 1.79 -4.34 8.26
N ARG A 162 1.38 -5.24 7.35
CA ARG A 162 1.89 -5.29 5.98
C ARG A 162 1.44 -4.08 5.16
N GLN A 163 0.16 -3.71 5.23
CA GLN A 163 -0.42 -2.60 4.49
C GLN A 163 -1.29 -1.72 5.41
N PRO A 164 -0.68 -0.72 6.07
CA PRO A 164 -1.45 0.27 6.80
C PRO A 164 -2.38 1.02 5.84
N VAL A 165 -3.65 1.14 6.21
CA VAL A 165 -4.67 1.82 5.43
C VAL A 165 -5.44 2.83 6.31
N PRO A 166 -6.01 3.89 5.72
CA PRO A 166 -6.70 4.92 6.48
C PRO A 166 -7.93 4.41 7.22
N TYR A 167 -8.67 3.44 6.66
CA TYR A 167 -9.99 3.02 7.14
C TYR A 167 -10.06 1.52 7.45
N ALA A 168 -9.11 1.04 8.26
CA ALA A 168 -9.13 -0.34 8.74
C ALA A 168 -10.25 -0.57 9.78
N ALA A 169 -10.91 -1.72 9.72
CA ALA A 169 -11.92 -2.11 10.70
C ALA A 169 -11.97 -3.63 10.88
N TYR A 170 -12.22 -4.07 12.12
CA TYR A 170 -12.50 -5.45 12.49
C TYR A 170 -13.82 -5.51 13.26
N LEU A 171 -14.72 -6.40 12.86
CA LEU A 171 -16.02 -6.60 13.49
C LEU A 171 -16.21 -8.11 13.73
N ASP A 172 -16.30 -8.52 15.00
CA ASP A 172 -16.77 -9.86 15.37
C ASP A 172 -18.24 -9.77 15.80
N ILE A 173 -19.10 -10.41 15.01
CA ILE A 173 -20.56 -10.43 15.21
C ILE A 173 -21.05 -11.82 15.63
N GLY A 174 -20.16 -12.68 16.16
CA GLY A 174 -20.45 -14.04 16.58
C GLY A 174 -20.22 -15.04 15.46
N ALA A 175 -21.26 -15.41 14.72
CA ALA A 175 -21.17 -16.41 13.63
C ALA A 175 -20.27 -15.96 12.47
N HIS A 176 -20.05 -14.66 12.35
CA HIS A 176 -19.20 -14.07 11.33
C HIS A 176 -18.18 -13.11 11.93
N ALA A 177 -17.01 -13.04 11.31
CA ALA A 177 -16.02 -12.00 11.56
C ALA A 177 -15.67 -11.28 10.25
N ILE A 178 -15.50 -9.97 10.31
CA ILE A 178 -15.18 -9.11 9.16
C ILE A 178 -13.89 -8.36 9.47
N ALA A 179 -12.93 -8.41 8.55
CA ALA A 179 -11.66 -7.70 8.63
C ALA A 179 -11.44 -6.87 7.36
N SER A 180 -11.66 -5.57 7.44
CA SER A 180 -11.55 -4.60 6.35
C SER A 180 -10.22 -3.86 6.39
N LEU A 181 -9.52 -3.84 5.25
CA LEU A 181 -8.33 -3.04 4.98
C LEU A 181 -8.60 -2.01 3.88
N SER A 182 -9.71 -1.28 4.03
CA SER A 182 -10.16 -0.34 3.02
C SER A 182 -9.27 0.92 2.93
N PRO A 183 -8.80 1.28 1.72
CA PRO A 183 -8.17 2.57 1.46
C PRO A 183 -9.17 3.67 1.08
N GLU A 184 -10.42 3.32 0.77
CA GLU A 184 -11.40 4.23 0.16
C GLU A 184 -12.41 4.77 1.17
N LEU A 185 -12.57 6.10 1.19
CA LEU A 185 -13.62 6.75 1.96
C LEU A 185 -14.92 6.70 1.16
N PHE A 186 -15.96 6.09 1.73
CA PHE A 186 -17.30 6.20 1.15
C PHE A 186 -17.86 7.60 1.42
N PHE A 187 -18.00 7.96 2.70
CA PHE A 187 -18.25 9.34 3.11
C PHE A 187 -17.80 9.57 4.56
N ALA A 188 -17.56 10.82 4.90
CA ALA A 188 -17.44 11.25 6.29
C ALA A 188 -18.23 12.55 6.52
N ARG A 189 -18.64 12.74 7.77
CA ARG A 189 -19.46 13.86 8.24
C ARG A 189 -18.85 14.47 9.49
N ALA A 190 -18.87 15.79 9.55
CA ALA A 190 -18.52 16.59 10.73
C ALA A 190 -19.50 17.75 10.83
N GLY A 191 -20.39 17.70 11.82
CA GLY A 191 -21.54 18.61 11.89
C GLY A 191 -22.38 18.54 10.61
N GLU A 192 -22.52 19.68 9.91
CA GLU A 192 -23.27 19.75 8.65
C GLU A 192 -22.40 19.43 7.41
N ARG A 193 -21.08 19.35 7.56
CA ARG A 193 -20.18 19.12 6.44
C ARG A 193 -20.10 17.63 6.12
N LEU A 194 -20.48 17.26 4.90
CA LEU A 194 -20.41 15.91 4.35
C LEU A 194 -19.40 15.89 3.21
N TRP A 195 -18.55 14.87 3.14
CA TRP A 195 -17.62 14.72 2.03
C TRP A 195 -17.37 13.27 1.67
N THR A 196 -17.00 13.06 0.42
CA THR A 196 -16.54 11.78 -0.12
C THR A 196 -15.21 12.00 -0.83
N ARG A 197 -14.43 10.92 -0.94
CA ARG A 197 -13.11 10.95 -1.57
C ARG A 197 -12.96 9.78 -2.55
N PRO A 198 -13.68 9.83 -3.69
CA PRO A 198 -13.55 8.81 -4.73
C PRO A 198 -12.10 8.69 -5.19
N MET A 199 -11.72 7.46 -5.51
CA MET A 199 -10.38 7.13 -6.00
C MET A 199 -10.45 6.35 -7.31
N LYS A 200 -9.77 6.83 -8.35
CA LYS A 200 -9.66 6.16 -9.66
C LYS A 200 -8.42 6.65 -10.38
N GLY A 201 -7.72 5.73 -11.05
CA GLY A 201 -6.39 5.93 -11.62
C GLY A 201 -5.29 5.55 -10.62
N THR A 202 -4.43 4.62 -11.04
CA THR A 202 -3.29 4.16 -10.26
C THR A 202 -2.02 4.21 -11.09
N ALA A 203 -0.88 4.32 -10.41
CA ALA A 203 0.43 4.14 -11.03
C ALA A 203 1.33 3.34 -10.08
N PRO A 204 2.20 2.46 -10.59
CA PRO A 204 3.17 1.77 -9.74
C PRO A 204 4.10 2.79 -9.08
N ARG A 205 4.67 2.44 -7.92
CA ARG A 205 5.74 3.23 -7.31
C ARG A 205 6.96 3.26 -8.23
N GLY A 206 7.71 4.35 -8.16
CA GLY A 206 9.01 4.47 -8.81
C GLY A 206 10.08 3.69 -8.06
N ARG A 207 11.26 3.57 -8.65
CA ARG A 207 12.37 2.83 -8.02
C ARG A 207 13.25 3.71 -7.14
N THR A 208 13.21 5.01 -7.39
CA THR A 208 13.88 6.05 -6.61
C THR A 208 12.86 7.13 -6.30
N LEU A 209 13.12 8.01 -5.33
CA LEU A 209 12.20 9.12 -5.02
C LEU A 209 11.90 9.98 -6.26
N ALA A 210 12.91 10.28 -7.08
CA ALA A 210 12.73 11.09 -8.27
C ALA A 210 11.88 10.39 -9.36
N ASP A 211 12.06 9.08 -9.56
CA ASP A 211 11.20 8.30 -10.46
C ASP A 211 9.77 8.21 -9.91
N ASP A 212 9.65 8.04 -8.59
CA ASP A 212 8.37 7.91 -7.89
C ASP A 212 7.50 9.17 -8.02
N LEU A 213 8.09 10.34 -7.77
CA LEU A 213 7.40 11.63 -7.94
C LEU A 213 7.04 11.92 -9.40
N ARG A 214 7.89 11.50 -10.36
CA ARG A 214 7.59 11.64 -11.79
C ARG A 214 6.38 10.79 -12.19
N ARG A 215 6.28 9.57 -11.67
CA ARG A 215 5.11 8.69 -11.91
C ARG A 215 3.84 9.26 -11.31
N ALA A 216 3.92 9.88 -10.13
CA ALA A 216 2.80 10.60 -9.53
C ALA A 216 2.33 11.75 -10.44
N ASP A 217 3.24 12.57 -10.94
CA ASP A 217 2.90 13.68 -11.86
C ASP A 217 2.34 13.17 -13.21
N GLN A 218 2.87 12.06 -13.75
CA GLN A 218 2.31 11.43 -14.95
C GLN A 218 0.88 10.92 -14.71
N LEU A 219 0.61 10.33 -13.55
CA LEU A 219 -0.72 9.84 -13.18
C LEU A 219 -1.76 10.97 -13.21
N THR A 220 -1.44 12.11 -12.58
CA THR A 220 -2.37 13.25 -12.46
C THR A 220 -2.55 14.02 -13.77
N ARG A 221 -1.59 13.93 -14.70
CA ARG A 221 -1.66 14.59 -16.03
C ARG A 221 -2.24 13.70 -17.13
N CYS A 222 -2.32 12.39 -16.93
CA CYS A 222 -2.83 11.44 -17.93
C CYS A 222 -4.29 11.72 -18.30
N PRO A 223 -4.62 12.06 -19.57
CA PRO A 223 -5.99 12.38 -19.98
C PRO A 223 -6.99 11.25 -19.69
N LYS A 224 -6.61 9.99 -19.94
CA LYS A 224 -7.44 8.81 -19.65
C LYS A 224 -7.80 8.73 -18.17
N ASN A 225 -6.79 8.77 -17.29
CA ASN A 225 -7.01 8.68 -15.84
C ASN A 225 -7.85 9.85 -15.31
N ARG A 226 -7.62 11.08 -15.82
CA ARG A 226 -8.42 12.26 -15.43
C ARG A 226 -9.86 12.13 -15.87
N ALA A 227 -10.12 11.62 -17.08
CA ALA A 227 -11.48 11.40 -17.58
C ALA A 227 -12.24 10.38 -16.71
N GLU A 228 -11.61 9.24 -16.41
CA GLU A 228 -12.19 8.23 -15.52
C GLU A 228 -12.48 8.77 -14.12
N ASN A 229 -11.53 9.51 -13.52
CA ASN A 229 -11.72 10.09 -12.20
C ASN A 229 -12.80 11.18 -12.20
N LEU A 230 -12.83 12.04 -13.21
CA LEU A 230 -13.83 13.09 -13.35
C LEU A 230 -15.25 12.52 -13.46
N MET A 231 -15.44 11.43 -14.20
CA MET A 231 -16.71 10.72 -14.28
C MET A 231 -17.20 10.30 -12.88
N ILE A 232 -16.34 9.70 -12.05
CA ILE A 232 -16.69 9.29 -10.69
C ILE A 232 -16.95 10.51 -9.79
N VAL A 233 -16.19 11.60 -9.96
CA VAL A 233 -16.42 12.86 -9.24
C VAL A 233 -17.79 13.44 -9.57
N ASP A 234 -18.20 13.44 -10.83
CA ASP A 234 -19.52 13.94 -11.24
C ASP A 234 -20.66 13.07 -10.70
N MET A 235 -20.48 11.75 -10.65
CA MET A 235 -21.42 10.87 -9.96
C MET A 235 -21.53 11.20 -8.48
N ALA A 236 -20.40 11.37 -7.79
CA ALA A 236 -20.35 11.73 -6.38
C ALA A 236 -21.00 13.11 -6.11
N ARG A 237 -20.80 14.08 -7.00
CA ARG A 237 -21.46 15.40 -6.95
C ARG A 237 -22.97 15.27 -7.09
N ASN A 238 -23.44 14.47 -8.05
CA ASN A 238 -24.87 14.24 -8.27
C ASN A 238 -25.50 13.54 -7.07
N ASP A 239 -24.81 12.55 -6.49
CA ASP A 239 -25.28 11.85 -5.30
C ASP A 239 -25.38 12.77 -4.08
N LEU A 240 -24.32 13.53 -3.78
CA LEU A 240 -24.33 14.52 -2.71
C LEU A 240 -25.41 15.60 -2.94
N GLY A 241 -25.61 16.02 -4.19
CA GLY A 241 -26.61 17.01 -4.57
C GLY A 241 -28.05 16.65 -4.18
N ARG A 242 -28.36 15.35 -4.02
CA ARG A 242 -29.71 14.89 -3.61
C ARG A 242 -30.03 15.20 -2.14
N VAL A 243 -29.02 15.36 -1.30
CA VAL A 243 -29.17 15.60 0.15
C VAL A 243 -28.52 16.91 0.60
N ALA A 244 -27.75 17.55 -0.26
CA ALA A 244 -27.06 18.81 0.04
C ALA A 244 -28.00 20.01 -0.02
N ARG A 245 -27.70 21.02 0.80
CA ARG A 245 -28.24 22.37 0.60
C ARG A 245 -27.78 22.91 -0.76
N VAL A 246 -28.71 23.52 -1.50
CA VAL A 246 -28.46 24.07 -2.84
C VAL A 246 -27.26 25.02 -2.81
N GLY A 247 -26.35 24.87 -3.78
CA GLY A 247 -25.15 25.70 -3.92
C GLY A 247 -23.98 25.32 -3.00
N THR A 248 -24.11 24.29 -2.16
CA THR A 248 -23.03 23.88 -1.22
C THR A 248 -22.12 22.78 -1.76
N VAL A 249 -22.50 22.06 -2.82
CA VAL A 249 -21.68 21.01 -3.44
C VAL A 249 -20.47 21.63 -4.13
N ARG A 250 -19.26 21.28 -3.68
CA ARG A 250 -17.97 21.81 -4.18
C ARG A 250 -16.95 20.69 -4.34
N VAL A 251 -15.97 20.90 -5.22
CA VAL A 251 -14.84 19.99 -5.43
C VAL A 251 -13.54 20.74 -5.08
N PRO A 252 -13.17 20.87 -3.80
CA PRO A 252 -12.01 21.66 -3.40
C PRO A 252 -10.68 21.08 -3.86
N ARG A 253 -10.60 19.76 -4.09
CA ARG A 253 -9.37 19.06 -4.48
C ARG A 253 -9.71 18.06 -5.58
N LEU A 254 -9.00 18.14 -6.70
CA LEU A 254 -9.27 17.34 -7.90
C LEU A 254 -7.95 16.80 -8.45
N PHE A 255 -7.89 15.50 -8.71
CA PHE A 255 -6.72 14.79 -9.25
C PHE A 255 -5.47 14.83 -8.35
N GLU A 256 -5.65 14.69 -7.04
CA GLU A 256 -4.53 14.60 -6.10
C GLU A 256 -3.90 13.21 -6.15
N ALA A 257 -2.57 13.13 -6.26
CA ALA A 257 -1.84 11.89 -6.14
C ALA A 257 -1.56 11.59 -4.66
N GLU A 258 -2.19 10.55 -4.14
CA GLU A 258 -1.92 9.99 -2.83
C GLU A 258 -0.94 8.84 -2.90
N ARG A 259 0.04 8.89 -2.01
CA ARG A 259 1.06 7.85 -1.90
C ARG A 259 0.55 6.70 -1.06
N TYR A 260 0.46 5.52 -1.67
CA TYR A 260 0.36 4.25 -0.96
C TYR A 260 1.70 3.52 -1.04
N ALA A 261 1.88 2.53 -0.19
CA ALA A 261 3.18 1.88 -0.09
C ALA A 261 3.57 1.01 -1.30
N THR A 262 2.62 0.57 -2.14
CA THR A 262 2.88 -0.17 -3.39
C THR A 262 2.47 0.57 -4.67
N LEU A 263 1.71 1.66 -4.55
CA LEU A 263 1.22 2.42 -5.71
C LEU A 263 0.97 3.89 -5.36
N TRP A 264 0.88 4.71 -6.39
CA TRP A 264 0.20 5.99 -6.36
C TRP A 264 -1.26 5.79 -6.72
N GLN A 265 -2.12 6.52 -6.03
CA GLN A 265 -3.55 6.54 -6.29
C GLN A 265 -3.99 7.97 -6.52
N MET A 266 -4.77 8.20 -7.55
CA MET A 266 -5.41 9.49 -7.74
C MET A 266 -6.75 9.55 -7.01
N THR A 267 -6.94 10.63 -6.24
CA THR A 267 -8.14 10.92 -5.45
C THR A 267 -8.67 12.32 -5.76
N SER A 268 -9.96 12.50 -5.51
CA SER A 268 -10.63 13.80 -5.61
C SER A 268 -11.57 13.94 -4.42
N THR A 269 -11.68 15.14 -3.85
CA THR A 269 -12.56 15.40 -2.70
C THR A 269 -13.78 16.16 -3.16
N VAL A 270 -14.98 15.62 -2.89
CA VAL A 270 -16.25 16.32 -3.09
C VAL A 270 -16.87 16.59 -1.73
N VAL A 271 -17.26 17.84 -1.48
CA VAL A 271 -17.83 18.29 -0.21
C VAL A 271 -19.21 18.91 -0.45
N ALA A 272 -20.09 18.81 0.55
CA ALA A 272 -21.38 19.48 0.58
C ALA A 272 -21.78 19.78 2.03
N CYS A 273 -22.81 20.63 2.20
CA CYS A 273 -23.41 20.84 3.51
C CYS A 273 -24.81 20.26 3.55
N THR A 274 -25.14 19.51 4.59
CA THR A 274 -26.44 18.83 4.77
C THR A 274 -26.78 18.68 6.25
N ASP A 275 -28.06 18.78 6.55
CA ASP A 275 -28.69 18.44 7.83
C ASP A 275 -29.37 17.06 7.78
N ALA A 276 -29.35 16.39 6.62
CA ALA A 276 -30.03 15.13 6.40
C ALA A 276 -29.56 14.05 7.40
N PRO A 277 -30.48 13.23 7.91
CA PRO A 277 -30.16 12.11 8.79
C PRO A 277 -29.43 10.99 8.02
N LEU A 278 -28.78 10.07 8.75
CA LEU A 278 -27.94 9.03 8.18
C LEU A 278 -28.68 8.19 7.13
N ARG A 279 -29.93 7.84 7.40
CA ARG A 279 -30.78 7.06 6.47
C ARG A 279 -30.93 7.73 5.09
N GLU A 280 -31.00 9.05 5.04
CA GLU A 280 -31.16 9.82 3.80
C GLU A 280 -29.83 9.97 3.07
N VAL A 281 -28.75 10.16 3.82
CA VAL A 281 -27.37 10.15 3.29
C VAL A 281 -27.07 8.81 2.61
N PHE A 282 -27.36 7.68 3.26
CA PHE A 282 -27.20 6.35 2.66
C PHE A 282 -28.09 6.17 1.43
N ARG A 283 -29.37 6.56 1.50
CA ARG A 283 -30.28 6.46 0.35
C ARG A 283 -29.78 7.21 -0.89
N ALA A 284 -29.11 8.34 -0.71
CA ALA A 284 -28.59 9.13 -1.82
C ALA A 284 -27.26 8.59 -2.39
N LEU A 285 -26.35 8.18 -1.52
CA LEU A 285 -24.97 7.85 -1.88
C LEU A 285 -24.76 6.37 -2.19
N PHE A 286 -25.53 5.47 -1.57
CA PHE A 286 -25.27 4.03 -1.60
C PHE A 286 -25.93 3.33 -2.81
N PRO A 287 -25.29 2.28 -3.39
CA PRO A 287 -23.90 1.87 -3.17
C PRO A 287 -22.90 2.85 -3.78
N ALA A 288 -21.64 2.78 -3.36
CA ALA A 288 -20.59 3.66 -3.85
C ALA A 288 -20.41 3.52 -5.38
N ALA A 289 -20.32 4.64 -6.09
CA ALA A 289 -20.23 4.65 -7.55
C ALA A 289 -18.98 3.92 -8.09
N SER A 290 -17.83 4.09 -7.41
CA SER A 290 -16.52 3.57 -7.81
C SER A 290 -16.46 2.03 -7.90
N ILE A 291 -17.27 1.34 -7.09
CA ILE A 291 -17.31 -0.13 -7.01
C ILE A 291 -18.58 -0.74 -7.62
N THR A 292 -19.42 0.06 -8.25
CA THR A 292 -20.67 -0.39 -8.89
C THR A 292 -20.57 -0.21 -10.39
N GLY A 293 -20.45 1.03 -10.87
CA GLY A 293 -20.59 1.37 -12.28
C GLY A 293 -21.60 2.47 -12.52
N ALA A 294 -21.77 2.84 -13.79
CA ALA A 294 -22.59 3.96 -14.23
C ALA A 294 -23.46 3.57 -15.43
N PRO A 295 -24.76 3.91 -15.46
CA PRO A 295 -25.59 4.42 -14.34
C PRO A 295 -25.77 3.36 -13.22
N LYS A 296 -25.79 3.78 -11.94
CA LYS A 296 -25.74 2.85 -10.78
C LYS A 296 -26.78 1.73 -10.85
N ILE A 297 -28.06 2.05 -11.05
CA ILE A 297 -29.14 1.07 -11.04
C ILE A 297 -28.97 0.02 -12.16
N GLN A 298 -28.63 0.46 -13.38
CA GLN A 298 -28.45 -0.46 -14.50
C GLN A 298 -27.18 -1.30 -14.32
N ALA A 299 -26.08 -0.70 -13.85
CA ALA A 299 -24.86 -1.43 -13.53
C ALA A 299 -25.11 -2.49 -12.45
N THR A 300 -25.89 -2.20 -11.39
CA THR A 300 -26.25 -3.20 -10.37
C THR A 300 -27.09 -4.34 -10.94
N ARG A 301 -27.96 -4.09 -11.93
CA ARG A 301 -28.71 -5.16 -12.63
C ARG A 301 -27.78 -6.08 -13.42
N VAL A 302 -26.84 -5.51 -14.17
CA VAL A 302 -25.82 -6.28 -14.90
C VAL A 302 -24.95 -7.09 -13.93
N ILE A 303 -24.52 -6.49 -12.81
CA ILE A 303 -23.79 -7.18 -11.73
C ILE A 303 -24.59 -8.38 -11.24
N HIS A 304 -25.86 -8.20 -10.91
CA HIS A 304 -26.70 -9.28 -10.37
C HIS A 304 -26.93 -10.41 -11.38
N GLN A 305 -26.90 -10.13 -12.68
CA GLN A 305 -27.03 -11.14 -13.73
C GLN A 305 -25.75 -11.95 -13.96
N LEU A 306 -24.58 -11.32 -13.78
CA LEU A 306 -23.29 -11.91 -14.15
C LEU A 306 -22.49 -12.47 -12.97
N GLU A 307 -22.66 -11.92 -11.76
CA GLU A 307 -21.97 -12.41 -10.58
C GLU A 307 -22.66 -13.66 -10.01
N PRO A 308 -21.90 -14.72 -9.66
CA PRO A 308 -22.47 -15.97 -9.19
C PRO A 308 -23.01 -15.91 -7.76
N ASP A 309 -22.56 -14.91 -6.98
CA ASP A 309 -22.80 -14.79 -5.55
C ASP A 309 -23.17 -13.34 -5.20
N PRO A 310 -24.02 -13.09 -4.19
CA PRO A 310 -24.17 -11.76 -3.63
C PRO A 310 -22.83 -11.22 -3.10
N ARG A 311 -22.74 -9.90 -2.94
CA ARG A 311 -21.53 -9.23 -2.43
C ARG A 311 -21.50 -9.17 -0.91
N GLY A 312 -22.64 -9.11 -0.25
CA GLY A 312 -22.71 -9.03 1.21
C GLY A 312 -21.96 -7.78 1.71
N VAL A 313 -21.07 -7.95 2.69
CA VAL A 313 -20.25 -6.83 3.18
C VAL A 313 -19.27 -6.33 2.13
N TYR A 314 -18.78 -7.18 1.22
CA TYR A 314 -17.86 -6.73 0.17
C TYR A 314 -18.54 -5.66 -0.70
N THR A 315 -17.86 -4.55 -0.93
CA THR A 315 -18.37 -3.34 -1.60
C THR A 315 -19.57 -2.65 -0.94
N GLY A 316 -19.98 -3.10 0.24
CA GLY A 316 -20.85 -2.35 1.14
C GLY A 316 -20.13 -1.19 1.81
N ALA A 317 -20.59 -0.80 3.00
CA ALA A 317 -19.97 0.24 3.81
C ALA A 317 -19.68 -0.23 5.24
N ILE A 318 -18.51 0.11 5.79
CA ILE A 318 -18.14 -0.15 7.19
C ILE A 318 -17.73 1.15 7.85
N GLY A 319 -18.22 1.42 9.06
CA GLY A 319 -17.94 2.69 9.70
C GLY A 319 -18.50 2.88 11.11
N VAL A 320 -18.47 4.15 11.52
CA VAL A 320 -18.90 4.62 12.84
C VAL A 320 -19.75 5.88 12.71
N VAL A 321 -20.69 6.02 13.63
CA VAL A 321 -21.44 7.25 13.92
C VAL A 321 -21.24 7.59 15.40
N MET A 322 -20.70 8.77 15.64
CA MET A 322 -20.38 9.29 16.97
C MET A 322 -21.57 10.10 17.53
N PRO A 323 -21.67 10.24 18.87
CA PRO A 323 -22.76 10.98 19.51
C PRO A 323 -22.87 12.46 19.11
N ASP A 324 -21.74 13.06 18.73
CA ASP A 324 -21.60 14.45 18.30
C ASP A 324 -21.97 14.66 16.82
N GLY A 325 -22.49 13.63 16.16
CA GLY A 325 -22.90 13.66 14.75
C GLY A 325 -21.76 13.47 13.77
N HIS A 326 -20.52 13.23 14.24
CA HIS A 326 -19.44 12.82 13.36
C HIS A 326 -19.68 11.40 12.84
N ALA A 327 -19.41 11.18 11.56
CA ALA A 327 -19.53 9.85 10.96
C ALA A 327 -18.40 9.59 9.98
N GLN A 328 -17.97 8.34 9.88
CA GLN A 328 -16.94 7.93 8.92
C GLN A 328 -17.28 6.53 8.41
N PHE A 329 -17.51 6.40 7.11
CA PHE A 329 -17.75 5.14 6.44
C PHE A 329 -16.76 4.94 5.30
N SER A 330 -16.19 3.76 5.25
CA SER A 330 -15.33 3.29 4.16
C SER A 330 -16.11 2.41 3.21
N VAL A 331 -15.68 2.37 1.94
CA VAL A 331 -16.17 1.33 1.02
C VAL A 331 -15.53 0.02 1.44
N ALA A 332 -16.31 -1.04 1.65
CA ALA A 332 -15.82 -2.31 2.18
C ALA A 332 -15.10 -3.16 1.11
N ILE A 333 -13.96 -2.65 0.63
CA ILE A 333 -13.02 -3.33 -0.26
C ILE A 333 -11.76 -3.75 0.49
N ARG A 334 -11.04 -4.74 -0.05
CA ARG A 334 -9.95 -5.43 0.66
C ARG A 334 -10.42 -5.95 2.02
N THR A 335 -11.58 -6.58 2.00
CA THR A 335 -12.27 -7.06 3.20
C THR A 335 -12.31 -8.58 3.18
N LEU A 336 -11.86 -9.17 4.28
CA LEU A 336 -12.04 -10.58 4.60
C LEU A 336 -13.35 -10.77 5.36
N HIS A 337 -14.09 -11.80 4.98
CA HIS A 337 -15.27 -12.28 5.71
C HIS A 337 -15.03 -13.74 6.10
N HIS A 338 -15.04 -14.01 7.40
CA HIS A 338 -15.01 -15.35 7.96
C HIS A 338 -16.42 -15.78 8.31
N ASP A 339 -16.88 -16.84 7.67
CA ASP A 339 -18.04 -17.61 8.10
C ASP A 339 -17.55 -18.77 8.97
N ARG A 340 -17.85 -18.71 10.28
CA ARG A 340 -17.40 -19.71 11.24
C ARG A 340 -18.17 -21.03 11.12
N GLN A 341 -19.41 -21.00 10.62
CA GLN A 341 -20.20 -22.21 10.42
C GLN A 341 -19.75 -22.97 9.17
N ALA A 342 -19.40 -22.25 8.11
CA ALA A 342 -18.87 -22.83 6.88
C ALA A 342 -17.35 -23.04 6.91
N GLU A 343 -16.67 -22.66 8.00
CA GLU A 343 -15.20 -22.69 8.16
C GLU A 343 -14.47 -22.10 6.95
N ARG A 344 -14.97 -20.97 6.46
CA ARG A 344 -14.56 -20.38 5.17
C ARG A 344 -14.20 -18.91 5.33
N LEU A 345 -13.02 -18.55 4.83
CA LEU A 345 -12.66 -17.17 4.55
C LEU A 345 -13.02 -16.82 3.11
N GLU A 346 -13.60 -15.64 2.94
CA GLU A 346 -13.88 -15.04 1.64
C GLU A 346 -13.19 -13.68 1.51
N TYR A 347 -12.70 -13.39 0.31
CA TYR A 347 -12.12 -12.11 -0.05
C TYR A 347 -12.62 -11.69 -1.44
N GLY A 348 -13.26 -10.52 -1.53
CA GLY A 348 -13.77 -10.02 -2.80
C GLY A 348 -12.70 -9.34 -3.65
N VAL A 349 -12.66 -9.69 -4.93
CA VAL A 349 -11.79 -9.09 -5.95
C VAL A 349 -12.62 -8.68 -7.16
N GLY A 350 -12.26 -7.57 -7.79
CA GLY A 350 -12.98 -7.07 -8.94
C GLY A 350 -12.25 -5.97 -9.69
N SER A 351 -12.75 -5.67 -10.87
CA SER A 351 -12.23 -4.62 -11.75
C SER A 351 -13.38 -3.86 -12.40
N GLY A 352 -13.08 -2.62 -12.84
CA GLY A 352 -14.06 -1.75 -13.48
C GLY A 352 -13.96 -1.89 -14.99
N VAL A 353 -14.84 -2.70 -15.58
CA VAL A 353 -14.86 -2.97 -17.02
C VAL A 353 -15.45 -1.77 -17.76
N VAL A 354 -14.68 -1.23 -18.69
CA VAL A 354 -15.05 -0.18 -19.64
C VAL A 354 -14.94 -0.71 -21.07
N TRP A 355 -15.32 0.10 -22.06
CA TRP A 355 -15.27 -0.29 -23.47
C TRP A 355 -13.90 -0.82 -23.93
N ASP A 356 -12.83 -0.14 -23.52
CA ASP A 356 -11.44 -0.44 -23.87
C ASP A 356 -10.78 -1.49 -22.94
N SER A 357 -11.55 -2.15 -22.07
CA SER A 357 -11.01 -3.17 -21.17
C SER A 357 -10.58 -4.42 -21.94
N GLU A 358 -9.35 -4.87 -21.69
CA GLU A 358 -8.80 -6.10 -22.26
C GLU A 358 -9.04 -7.29 -21.31
N ARG A 359 -9.66 -8.36 -21.83
CA ARG A 359 -10.14 -9.51 -21.03
C ARG A 359 -9.12 -10.08 -20.05
N VAL A 360 -7.94 -10.43 -20.57
CA VAL A 360 -6.85 -11.06 -19.79
C VAL A 360 -6.27 -10.06 -18.79
N ALA A 361 -6.07 -8.81 -19.21
CA ALA A 361 -5.48 -7.77 -18.36
C ALA A 361 -6.37 -7.44 -17.14
N GLU A 362 -7.70 -7.45 -17.29
CA GLU A 362 -8.65 -7.21 -16.20
C GLU A 362 -8.63 -8.34 -15.15
N TYR A 363 -8.50 -9.59 -15.61
CA TYR A 363 -8.35 -10.73 -14.71
C TYR A 363 -7.01 -10.69 -13.96
N GLU A 364 -5.92 -10.39 -14.66
CA GLU A 364 -4.60 -10.20 -14.04
C GLU A 364 -4.59 -9.01 -13.06
N GLU A 365 -5.34 -7.93 -13.33
CA GLU A 365 -5.53 -6.82 -12.40
C GLU A 365 -6.24 -7.28 -11.11
N CYS A 366 -7.29 -8.11 -11.23
CA CYS A 366 -7.97 -8.68 -10.07
C CYS A 366 -7.01 -9.50 -9.18
N LEU A 367 -6.18 -10.36 -9.78
CA LEU A 367 -5.19 -11.16 -9.06
C LEU A 367 -4.08 -10.30 -8.44
N THR A 368 -3.65 -9.24 -9.15
CA THR A 368 -2.67 -8.29 -8.63
C THR A 368 -3.21 -7.55 -7.40
N LYS A 369 -4.49 -7.15 -7.40
CA LYS A 369 -5.15 -6.56 -6.21
C LYS A 369 -5.21 -7.54 -5.03
N ALA A 370 -5.30 -8.83 -5.30
CA ALA A 370 -5.30 -9.88 -4.29
C ALA A 370 -3.91 -10.15 -3.68
N GLN A 371 -2.81 -9.67 -4.29
CA GLN A 371 -1.44 -9.87 -3.79
C GLN A 371 -1.22 -9.42 -2.34
N VAL A 372 -2.05 -8.50 -1.84
CA VAL A 372 -2.06 -8.10 -0.41
C VAL A 372 -2.23 -9.29 0.55
N LEU A 373 -2.92 -10.35 0.12
CA LEU A 373 -3.10 -11.57 0.93
C LEU A 373 -1.81 -12.39 1.04
N PHE A 374 -0.91 -12.27 0.07
CA PHE A 374 0.21 -13.17 -0.14
C PHE A 374 1.58 -12.56 0.22
N GLU A 375 1.79 -11.27 -0.04
CA GLU A 375 3.10 -10.65 0.11
C GLU A 375 3.35 -10.12 1.53
N ALA A 376 4.34 -10.70 2.22
CA ALA A 376 4.89 -10.14 3.44
C ALA A 376 5.78 -8.94 3.09
N ARG A 377 5.46 -7.75 3.60
CA ARG A 377 6.42 -6.65 3.55
C ARG A 377 7.52 -6.88 4.57
N PRO A 378 8.81 -6.81 4.18
CA PRO A 378 9.89 -6.98 5.13
C PRO A 378 9.91 -5.81 6.12
N ALA A 379 10.15 -6.11 7.40
CA ALA A 379 10.58 -5.11 8.36
C ALA A 379 12.03 -4.70 8.06
N PHE A 380 12.31 -3.40 8.04
CA PHE A 380 13.66 -2.89 7.78
C PHE A 380 13.89 -1.51 8.39
N GLU A 381 15.17 -1.15 8.50
CA GLU A 381 15.67 0.16 8.88
C GLU A 381 16.40 0.78 7.69
N LEU A 382 16.45 2.11 7.64
CA LEU A 382 17.37 2.82 6.76
C LEU A 382 18.78 2.69 7.33
N LEU A 383 19.75 2.50 6.44
CA LEU A 383 21.12 2.20 6.81
C LEU A 383 22.07 3.14 6.10
N GLU A 384 22.98 3.75 6.84
CA GLU A 384 24.14 4.43 6.29
C GLU A 384 25.45 3.90 6.86
N THR A 385 26.52 4.00 6.06
CA THR A 385 27.87 3.65 6.50
C THR A 385 28.81 4.76 6.07
N LEU A 386 29.30 5.49 7.06
CA LEU A 386 30.08 6.71 6.89
C LEU A 386 31.53 6.45 7.30
N LEU A 387 32.44 7.18 6.66
CA LEU A 387 33.84 7.26 7.07
C LEU A 387 34.07 8.60 7.73
N TRP A 388 34.52 8.56 8.98
CA TRP A 388 35.06 9.73 9.66
C TRP A 388 36.57 9.74 9.57
N ARG A 389 37.16 10.93 9.42
CA ARG A 389 38.60 11.17 9.41
C ARG A 389 38.93 12.30 10.36
N ARG A 390 39.95 12.11 11.19
CA ARG A 390 40.48 13.17 12.05
C ARG A 390 40.79 14.43 11.22
N GLU A 391 40.44 15.59 11.76
CA GLU A 391 40.56 16.92 11.15
C GLU A 391 39.70 17.19 9.89
N ARG A 392 39.15 16.15 9.23
CA ARG A 392 38.33 16.31 8.01
C ARG A 392 36.84 15.99 8.22
N GLY A 393 36.48 15.39 9.35
CA GLY A 393 35.12 15.01 9.68
C GLY A 393 34.59 13.84 8.83
N TYR A 394 33.27 13.76 8.73
CA TYR A 394 32.57 12.74 7.94
C TYR A 394 32.72 12.99 6.44
N PHE A 395 33.30 12.03 5.73
CA PHE A 395 33.46 12.08 4.28
C PHE A 395 32.10 11.96 3.59
N LEU A 396 31.71 13.01 2.85
CA LEU A 396 30.45 13.10 2.10
C LEU A 396 29.18 13.06 2.97
N LEU A 397 29.23 13.65 4.17
CA LEU A 397 28.11 13.69 5.11
C LEU A 397 26.79 14.15 4.47
N GLU A 398 26.79 15.29 3.77
CA GLU A 398 25.58 15.83 3.14
C GLU A 398 24.96 14.88 2.11
N ALA A 399 25.79 14.21 1.32
CA ALA A 399 25.31 13.27 0.31
C ALA A 399 24.71 12.01 0.98
N HIS A 400 25.31 11.55 2.08
CA HIS A 400 24.77 10.45 2.89
C HIS A 400 23.42 10.81 3.51
N LEU A 401 23.32 11.99 4.16
CA LEU A 401 22.07 12.46 4.77
C LEU A 401 20.98 12.67 3.70
N ARG A 402 21.31 13.28 2.55
CA ARG A 402 20.37 13.44 1.44
C ARG A 402 19.82 12.10 0.95
N ARG A 403 20.68 11.11 0.70
CA ARG A 403 20.23 9.78 0.25
C ARG A 403 19.34 9.08 1.28
N LEU A 404 19.69 9.21 2.57
CA LEU A 404 18.89 8.67 3.66
C LEU A 404 17.52 9.37 3.69
N CYS A 405 17.47 10.70 3.59
CA CYS A 405 16.23 11.47 3.53
C CYS A 405 15.38 11.16 2.29
N ASP A 406 15.99 10.96 1.12
CA ASP A 406 15.28 10.56 -0.09
C ASP A 406 14.60 9.20 0.10
N SER A 407 15.30 8.25 0.73
CA SER A 407 14.76 6.93 1.08
C SER A 407 13.70 7.03 2.17
N ALA A 408 13.89 7.90 3.16
CA ALA A 408 12.94 8.16 4.22
C ALA A 408 11.64 8.72 3.67
N CYS A 409 11.73 9.72 2.79
CA CYS A 409 10.58 10.23 2.07
C CYS A 409 9.91 9.11 1.28
N TYR A 410 10.66 8.36 0.45
CA TYR A 410 10.10 7.28 -0.37
C TYR A 410 9.33 6.22 0.44
N PHE A 411 9.84 5.80 1.60
CA PHE A 411 9.24 4.76 2.45
C PHE A 411 8.37 5.28 3.61
N ASP A 412 8.17 6.60 3.69
CA ASP A 412 7.38 7.28 4.74
C ASP A 412 7.96 7.13 6.15
N PHE A 413 9.28 7.28 6.30
CA PHE A 413 9.97 7.33 7.59
C PHE A 413 10.02 8.76 8.13
N ALA A 414 9.75 8.93 9.43
CA ALA A 414 9.76 10.23 10.09
C ALA A 414 11.18 10.67 10.49
N VAL A 415 12.02 11.03 9.52
CA VAL A 415 13.43 11.37 9.76
C VAL A 415 13.64 12.87 9.94
N ASP A 416 14.36 13.26 11.00
CA ASP A 416 14.93 14.59 11.20
C ASP A 416 16.44 14.57 10.84
N ALA A 417 16.79 15.16 9.70
CA ALA A 417 18.15 15.21 9.20
C ALA A 417 19.11 16.01 10.10
N ASP A 418 18.63 17.06 10.74
CA ASP A 418 19.44 17.93 11.58
C ASP A 418 19.71 17.28 12.95
N ALA A 419 18.74 16.53 13.48
CA ALA A 419 18.96 15.70 14.66
C ALA A 419 20.01 14.61 14.38
N LEU A 420 19.93 13.92 13.24
CA LEU A 420 20.94 12.93 12.82
C LEU A 420 22.33 13.56 12.68
N ARG A 421 22.42 14.73 12.05
CA ARG A 421 23.67 15.49 11.88
C ARG A 421 24.30 15.82 13.24
N ARG A 422 23.53 16.42 14.16
CA ARG A 422 24.03 16.77 15.50
C ARG A 422 24.54 15.55 16.24
N ALA A 423 23.79 14.46 16.23
CA ALA A 423 24.18 13.22 16.90
C ALA A 423 25.47 12.61 16.29
N LEU A 424 25.62 12.63 14.96
CA LEU A 424 26.85 12.16 14.30
C LEU A 424 28.08 12.99 14.72
N LEU A 425 27.94 14.32 14.77
CA LEU A 425 29.01 15.21 15.19
C LEU A 425 29.39 15.00 16.66
N GLN A 426 28.39 14.85 17.53
CA GLN A 426 28.60 14.58 18.95
C GLN A 426 29.33 13.25 19.18
N VAL A 427 28.92 12.18 18.50
CA VAL A 427 29.61 10.88 18.60
C VAL A 427 31.06 10.97 18.11
N ALA A 428 31.36 11.83 17.13
CA ALA A 428 32.72 11.99 16.63
C ALA A 428 33.69 12.65 17.62
N GLU A 429 33.19 13.33 18.66
CA GLU A 429 34.02 13.92 19.71
C GLU A 429 34.71 12.86 20.58
N SER A 430 34.18 11.63 20.63
CA SER A 430 34.76 10.52 21.40
C SER A 430 35.82 9.71 20.61
N PHE A 431 36.07 10.05 19.35
CA PHE A 431 36.95 9.29 18.47
C PHE A 431 38.43 9.60 18.73
N THR A 432 39.22 8.56 19.01
CA THR A 432 40.66 8.68 19.34
C THR A 432 41.57 8.30 18.17
N GLU A 433 41.16 7.32 17.37
CA GLU A 433 41.91 6.85 16.20
C GLU A 433 41.77 7.78 14.97
N PRO A 434 42.72 7.75 14.01
CA PRO A 434 42.68 8.64 12.84
C PRO A 434 41.44 8.48 11.95
N ARG A 435 40.78 7.32 11.99
CA ARG A 435 39.65 6.96 11.12
C ARG A 435 38.68 6.03 11.83
N TYR A 436 37.39 6.30 11.65
CA TYR A 436 36.31 5.44 12.12
C TYR A 436 35.36 5.12 10.97
N ARG A 437 34.87 3.88 10.96
CA ARG A 437 33.67 3.50 10.20
C ARG A 437 32.48 3.61 11.14
N VAL A 438 31.50 4.42 10.78
CA VAL A 438 30.26 4.63 11.54
C VAL A 438 29.10 4.06 10.75
N ARG A 439 28.32 3.19 11.36
CA ARG A 439 27.09 2.60 10.83
C ARG A 439 25.91 3.27 11.53
N LEU A 440 25.06 3.93 10.76
CA LEU A 440 23.85 4.62 11.24
C LEU A 440 22.62 3.81 10.82
N LEU A 441 21.75 3.49 11.76
CA LEU A 441 20.48 2.80 11.53
C LEU A 441 19.34 3.69 11.99
N VAL A 442 18.29 3.82 11.17
CA VAL A 442 17.11 4.64 11.47
C VAL A 442 15.84 3.83 11.22
N ASN A 443 14.98 3.73 12.22
CA ASN A 443 13.71 3.04 12.11
C ASN A 443 12.60 3.95 11.57
N ARG A 444 11.41 3.37 11.30
CA ARG A 444 10.26 4.10 10.73
C ARG A 444 9.81 5.33 11.51
N ARG A 445 9.98 5.31 12.83
CA ARG A 445 9.58 6.41 13.73
C ARG A 445 10.65 7.49 13.84
N GLY A 446 11.75 7.38 13.10
CA GLY A 446 12.86 8.33 13.17
C GLY A 446 13.84 8.08 14.31
N GLN A 447 13.63 7.03 15.12
CA GLN A 447 14.60 6.67 16.16
C GLN A 447 15.82 6.06 15.49
N PHE A 448 17.00 6.38 16.00
CA PHE A 448 18.25 5.98 15.38
C PHE A 448 19.26 5.45 16.39
N ARG A 449 20.13 4.56 15.91
CA ARG A 449 21.28 4.02 16.65
C ARG A 449 22.53 4.06 15.79
N MET A 450 23.69 4.14 16.44
CA MET A 450 24.99 4.20 15.76
C MET A 450 25.93 3.14 16.34
N GLU A 451 26.61 2.44 15.44
CA GLU A 451 27.71 1.54 15.77
C GLU A 451 28.97 2.09 15.11
N TYR A 452 30.10 2.15 15.82
CA TYR A 452 31.33 2.67 15.24
C TYR A 452 32.55 1.87 15.70
N ALA A 453 33.54 1.78 14.81
CA ALA A 453 34.80 1.10 15.09
C ALA A 453 35.95 1.79 14.33
N PRO A 454 37.18 1.77 14.87
CA PRO A 454 38.38 2.18 14.13
C PRO A 454 38.47 1.48 12.78
N PHE A 455 38.92 2.20 11.75
CA PHE A 455 38.95 1.67 10.39
C PHE A 455 40.27 1.96 9.66
N THR A 456 40.97 0.89 9.30
CA THR A 456 42.16 0.93 8.45
C THR A 456 41.85 0.31 7.09
N PRO A 457 42.00 1.04 5.97
CA PRO A 457 41.77 0.47 4.65
C PRO A 457 42.87 -0.52 4.29
N GLU A 458 42.46 -1.70 3.85
CA GLU A 458 43.35 -2.70 3.27
C GLU A 458 43.85 -2.25 1.89
N ARG A 459 45.16 -2.42 1.62
CA ARG A 459 45.79 -2.09 0.34
C ARG A 459 46.12 -3.35 -0.47
N ARG A 460 45.23 -4.34 -0.47
CA ARG A 460 45.37 -5.57 -1.27
C ARG A 460 44.32 -5.62 -2.38
N VAL A 461 44.56 -6.44 -3.40
CA VAL A 461 43.58 -6.77 -4.42
C VAL A 461 42.55 -7.73 -3.80
N TRP A 462 41.26 -7.45 -4.02
CA TRP A 462 40.17 -8.31 -3.55
C TRP A 462 39.81 -9.36 -4.58
N ARG A 463 39.52 -10.57 -4.11
CA ARG A 463 38.99 -11.66 -4.93
C ARG A 463 37.48 -11.53 -4.99
N VAL A 464 36.91 -11.46 -6.18
CA VAL A 464 35.45 -11.33 -6.36
C VAL A 464 34.88 -12.44 -7.21
N ALA A 465 33.66 -12.87 -6.91
CA ALA A 465 32.90 -13.80 -7.76
C ALA A 465 31.73 -13.08 -8.43
N LEU A 466 31.13 -13.72 -9.43
CA LEU A 466 29.83 -13.30 -9.99
C LEU A 466 28.70 -14.05 -9.26
N ALA A 467 27.62 -13.36 -8.94
CA ALA A 467 26.43 -14.00 -8.36
C ALA A 467 25.87 -15.10 -9.27
N ARG A 468 25.38 -16.20 -8.67
CA ARG A 468 24.84 -17.35 -9.44
C ARG A 468 23.50 -17.06 -10.09
N ALA A 469 22.72 -16.16 -9.52
CA ALA A 469 21.39 -15.80 -9.99
C ALA A 469 21.28 -14.29 -10.25
N PRO A 470 20.49 -13.88 -11.25
CA PRO A 470 20.26 -12.47 -11.53
C PRO A 470 19.39 -11.80 -10.46
N VAL A 471 19.60 -10.51 -10.27
CA VAL A 471 18.67 -9.65 -9.50
C VAL A 471 17.57 -9.10 -10.39
N ASN A 472 16.38 -8.88 -9.83
CA ASN A 472 15.29 -8.23 -10.54
C ASN A 472 15.46 -6.70 -10.45
N PRO A 473 15.73 -5.98 -11.57
CA PRO A 473 15.92 -4.53 -11.52
C PRO A 473 14.64 -3.76 -11.23
N ARG A 474 13.48 -4.42 -11.09
CA ARG A 474 12.23 -3.83 -10.60
C ARG A 474 12.16 -3.76 -9.06
N GLU A 475 13.06 -4.45 -8.35
CA GLU A 475 13.07 -4.50 -6.89
C GLU A 475 13.52 -3.18 -6.27
N ALA A 476 12.66 -2.53 -5.48
CA ALA A 476 12.93 -1.20 -4.94
C ALA A 476 14.14 -1.19 -3.98
N PHE A 477 14.36 -2.26 -3.22
CA PHE A 477 15.45 -2.33 -2.24
C PHE A 477 16.86 -2.32 -2.86
N LEU A 478 16.99 -2.52 -4.17
CA LEU A 478 18.28 -2.31 -4.86
C LEU A 478 18.68 -0.83 -4.92
N TYR A 479 17.71 0.08 -4.87
CA TYR A 479 17.91 1.51 -5.06
C TYR A 479 18.00 2.29 -3.74
N HIS A 480 17.73 1.63 -2.62
CA HIS A 480 17.70 2.21 -1.29
C HIS A 480 18.63 1.47 -0.34
N LYS A 481 19.38 2.21 0.48
CA LYS A 481 20.31 1.59 1.44
C LYS A 481 19.57 1.22 2.72
N THR A 482 19.16 -0.03 2.82
CA THR A 482 18.36 -0.56 3.95
C THR A 482 19.05 -1.73 4.64
N THR A 483 18.49 -2.17 5.77
CA THR A 483 18.83 -3.47 6.39
C THR A 483 18.19 -4.66 5.68
N HIS A 484 17.16 -4.46 4.86
CA HIS A 484 16.67 -5.51 3.96
C HIS A 484 17.70 -5.78 2.86
N ARG A 485 18.53 -6.81 3.06
CA ARG A 485 19.71 -7.10 2.21
C ARG A 485 19.79 -8.55 1.78
N GLN A 486 18.67 -9.29 1.80
CA GLN A 486 18.61 -10.72 1.51
C GLN A 486 19.28 -11.10 0.18
N VAL A 487 19.09 -10.31 -0.88
CA VAL A 487 19.75 -10.53 -2.18
C VAL A 487 21.28 -10.50 -2.07
N TYR A 488 21.81 -9.53 -1.32
CA TYR A 488 23.25 -9.37 -1.09
C TYR A 488 23.80 -10.46 -0.17
N GLU A 489 23.07 -10.80 0.89
CA GLU A 489 23.44 -11.84 1.86
C GLU A 489 23.46 -13.23 1.22
N ARG A 490 22.47 -13.55 0.39
CA ARG A 490 22.43 -14.78 -0.39
C ARG A 490 23.60 -14.87 -1.36
N ALA A 491 23.82 -13.84 -2.18
CA ALA A 491 24.93 -13.81 -3.12
C ALA A 491 26.28 -14.01 -2.41
N ARG A 492 26.42 -13.41 -1.22
CA ARG A 492 27.60 -13.57 -0.37
C ARG A 492 27.78 -14.99 0.16
N ALA A 493 26.71 -15.60 0.67
CA ALA A 493 26.72 -16.96 1.22
C ALA A 493 27.05 -18.02 0.16
N GLU A 494 26.69 -17.78 -1.11
CA GLU A 494 27.01 -18.66 -2.24
C GLU A 494 28.51 -18.68 -2.62
N HIS A 495 29.29 -17.70 -2.12
CA HIS A 495 30.73 -17.52 -2.42
C HIS A 495 31.54 -17.12 -1.17
N PRO A 496 31.66 -18.01 -0.16
CA PRO A 496 32.30 -17.70 1.12
C PRO A 496 33.81 -17.40 1.00
N ASP A 497 34.47 -17.88 -0.06
CA ASP A 497 35.92 -17.72 -0.28
C ASP A 497 36.29 -16.37 -0.93
N CYS A 498 35.29 -15.56 -1.32
CA CYS A 498 35.48 -14.28 -2.00
C CYS A 498 35.32 -13.07 -1.06
N ASP A 499 36.13 -12.04 -1.31
CA ASP A 499 36.07 -10.75 -0.61
C ASP A 499 34.85 -9.92 -1.01
N ASP A 500 34.34 -10.06 -2.24
CA ASP A 500 33.04 -9.52 -2.69
C ASP A 500 32.37 -10.35 -3.79
N VAL A 501 31.10 -10.09 -4.06
CA VAL A 501 30.34 -10.72 -5.14
C VAL A 501 29.70 -9.63 -5.99
N ILE A 502 29.98 -9.66 -7.30
CA ILE A 502 29.40 -8.78 -8.30
C ILE A 502 28.04 -9.33 -8.72
N LEU A 503 27.03 -8.48 -8.71
CA LEU A 503 25.66 -8.79 -9.10
C LEU A 503 25.41 -8.39 -10.56
N TRP A 504 24.44 -9.06 -11.17
CA TRP A 504 23.95 -8.80 -12.52
C TRP A 504 22.44 -8.97 -12.54
N ASN A 505 21.75 -8.33 -13.49
CA ASN A 505 20.29 -8.29 -13.53
C ASN A 505 19.68 -9.27 -14.54
N THR A 506 18.35 -9.40 -14.55
CA THR A 506 17.62 -10.29 -15.48
C THR A 506 17.79 -9.94 -16.97
N ARG A 507 18.43 -8.82 -17.32
CA ARG A 507 18.80 -8.45 -18.69
C ARG A 507 20.26 -8.79 -19.04
N GLY A 508 21.01 -9.44 -18.15
CA GLY A 508 22.43 -9.75 -18.37
C GLY A 508 23.39 -8.57 -18.13
N GLU A 509 22.92 -7.50 -17.50
CA GLU A 509 23.72 -6.29 -17.24
C GLU A 509 24.29 -6.32 -15.81
N ILE A 510 25.52 -5.86 -15.64
CA ILE A 510 26.16 -5.69 -14.34
C ILE A 510 25.48 -4.58 -13.55
N THR A 511 25.34 -4.78 -12.23
CA THR A 511 24.74 -3.79 -11.34
C THR A 511 25.76 -3.19 -10.38
N GLU A 512 25.96 -3.82 -9.23
CA GLU A 512 26.90 -3.46 -8.17
C GLU A 512 27.46 -4.71 -7.51
N SER A 513 28.36 -4.56 -6.56
CA SER A 513 28.75 -5.65 -5.66
C SER A 513 27.93 -5.62 -4.37
N THR A 514 28.10 -6.63 -3.51
CA THR A 514 27.39 -6.65 -2.24
C THR A 514 27.81 -5.54 -1.25
N LEU A 515 28.94 -4.85 -1.50
CA LEU A 515 29.45 -3.77 -0.64
C LEU A 515 29.68 -2.43 -1.35
N ALA A 516 29.69 -2.37 -2.68
CA ALA A 516 30.20 -1.24 -3.43
C ALA A 516 29.67 -1.17 -4.86
N ASN A 517 29.82 -0.02 -5.52
CA ASN A 517 29.52 0.08 -6.94
C ASN A 517 30.70 -0.42 -7.78
N VAL A 518 30.41 -1.01 -8.95
CA VAL A 518 31.42 -1.50 -9.89
C VAL A 518 31.89 -0.37 -10.80
N VAL A 519 33.20 -0.28 -11.01
CA VAL A 519 33.83 0.56 -12.02
C VAL A 519 34.81 -0.31 -12.82
N VAL A 520 34.76 -0.26 -14.14
CA VAL A 520 35.68 -0.96 -15.03
C VAL A 520 36.50 0.03 -15.84
N ARG A 521 37.75 -0.31 -16.13
CA ARG A 521 38.58 0.41 -17.07
C ARG A 521 38.52 -0.29 -18.42
N LEU A 522 37.99 0.39 -19.43
CA LEU A 522 37.89 -0.09 -20.81
C LEU A 522 38.31 1.04 -21.74
N GLU A 523 39.19 0.73 -22.69
CA GLU A 523 39.67 1.68 -23.72
C GLU A 523 40.28 2.93 -23.07
N GLY A 524 41.05 2.73 -21.99
CA GLY A 524 41.66 3.81 -21.22
C GLY A 524 40.70 4.72 -20.44
N ARG A 525 39.40 4.42 -20.41
CA ARG A 525 38.37 5.20 -19.68
C ARG A 525 37.72 4.37 -18.56
N TYR A 526 37.16 5.06 -17.57
CA TYR A 526 36.45 4.42 -16.45
C TYR A 526 34.93 4.48 -16.63
N TRP A 527 34.29 3.32 -16.55
CA TRP A 527 32.86 3.14 -16.76
C TRP A 527 32.19 2.50 -15.55
N THR A 528 30.97 2.90 -15.24
CA THR A 528 30.13 2.29 -14.19
C THR A 528 28.71 2.05 -14.73
N PRO A 529 28.01 0.98 -14.32
CA PRO A 529 26.64 0.75 -14.77
C PRO A 529 25.71 1.88 -14.33
N PRO A 530 24.77 2.35 -15.18
CA PRO A 530 23.78 3.35 -14.80
C PRO A 530 22.78 2.79 -13.78
N VAL A 531 22.17 3.65 -12.95
CA VAL A 531 21.22 3.23 -11.90
C VAL A 531 20.04 2.43 -12.47
N SER A 532 19.66 2.64 -13.73
CA SER A 532 18.63 1.86 -14.45
C SER A 532 18.92 0.35 -14.55
N CYS A 533 20.18 -0.07 -14.34
CA CYS A 533 20.58 -1.48 -14.24
C CYS A 533 20.14 -2.14 -12.93
N GLY A 534 19.66 -1.40 -11.93
CA GLY A 534 19.22 -1.96 -10.65
C GLY A 534 20.34 -2.01 -9.62
N LEU A 535 20.87 -0.85 -9.26
CA LEU A 535 21.89 -0.70 -8.22
C LEU A 535 21.64 0.54 -7.36
N LEU A 536 22.26 0.56 -6.18
CA LEU A 536 22.24 1.71 -5.29
C LEU A 536 23.02 2.88 -5.91
N ALA A 537 22.40 4.06 -5.93
CA ALA A 537 23.09 5.32 -6.22
C ALA A 537 24.11 5.64 -5.11
N GLY A 538 25.32 5.09 -5.21
CA GLY A 538 26.37 5.29 -4.22
C GLY A 538 26.84 6.74 -4.19
N VAL A 539 26.87 7.36 -3.01
CA VAL A 539 27.30 8.77 -2.86
C VAL A 539 28.73 9.03 -3.37
N TYR A 540 29.61 8.02 -3.28
CA TYR A 540 30.96 8.15 -3.84
C TYR A 540 30.98 7.97 -5.35
N ARG A 541 30.19 7.04 -5.90
CA ARG A 541 29.97 6.89 -7.34
C ARG A 541 29.44 8.18 -7.95
N GLU A 542 28.43 8.78 -7.33
CA GLU A 542 27.86 10.07 -7.75
C GLU A 542 28.92 11.18 -7.79
N ARG A 543 29.74 11.30 -6.73
CA ARG A 543 30.86 12.25 -6.72
C ARG A 543 31.85 12.03 -7.87
N LEU A 544 32.15 10.77 -8.21
CA LEU A 544 33.06 10.44 -9.31
C LEU A 544 32.47 10.83 -10.67
N LEU A 545 31.17 10.58 -10.89
CA LEU A 545 30.44 11.01 -12.08
C LEU A 545 30.41 12.54 -12.22
N GLN A 546 30.05 13.26 -11.14
CA GLN A 546 30.01 14.73 -11.13
C GLN A 546 31.37 15.37 -11.44
N ARG A 547 32.47 14.69 -11.09
CA ARG A 547 33.84 15.13 -11.37
C ARG A 547 34.36 14.68 -12.75
N GLY A 548 33.57 13.95 -13.52
CA GLY A 548 33.98 13.40 -14.81
C GLY A 548 35.08 12.33 -14.73
N LEU A 549 35.33 11.77 -13.55
CA LEU A 549 36.36 10.75 -13.33
C LEU A 549 35.90 9.35 -13.79
N VAL A 550 34.59 9.14 -13.83
CA VAL A 550 33.91 7.93 -14.30
C VAL A 550 32.72 8.38 -15.15
N GLN A 551 32.31 7.56 -16.12
CA GLN A 551 31.12 7.79 -16.95
C GLN A 551 30.17 6.60 -16.86
N GLU A 552 28.87 6.83 -17.11
CA GLU A 552 27.89 5.75 -17.12
C GLU A 552 27.89 5.02 -18.48
N ARG A 553 27.87 3.68 -18.43
CA ARG A 553 27.68 2.80 -19.59
C ARG A 553 27.06 1.50 -19.10
N VAL A 554 26.10 0.95 -19.84
CA VAL A 554 25.58 -0.40 -19.53
C VAL A 554 26.72 -1.39 -19.74
N LEU A 555 27.08 -2.12 -18.69
CA LEU A 555 28.15 -3.10 -18.70
C LEU A 555 27.57 -4.50 -18.67
N THR A 556 28.15 -5.40 -19.44
CA THR A 556 27.79 -6.82 -19.51
C THR A 556 28.86 -7.70 -18.85
N LEU A 557 28.61 -9.00 -18.76
CA LEU A 557 29.61 -9.96 -18.29
C LEU A 557 30.86 -9.98 -19.18
N ASP A 558 30.69 -9.82 -20.50
CA ASP A 558 31.81 -9.79 -21.44
C ASP A 558 32.66 -8.52 -21.29
N ASP A 559 32.04 -7.39 -20.91
CA ASP A 559 32.77 -6.18 -20.58
C ASP A 559 33.66 -6.37 -19.35
N LEU A 560 33.21 -7.14 -18.34
CA LEU A 560 34.06 -7.46 -17.18
C LEU A 560 35.27 -8.31 -17.59
N ARG A 561 35.08 -9.30 -18.46
CA ARG A 561 36.17 -10.16 -18.94
C ARG A 561 37.21 -9.39 -19.77
N ARG A 562 36.75 -8.39 -20.52
CA ARG A 562 37.59 -7.54 -21.38
C ARG A 562 38.21 -6.34 -20.65
N ALA A 563 37.84 -6.10 -19.40
CA ALA A 563 38.30 -4.93 -18.65
C ALA A 563 39.81 -4.97 -18.41
N GLU A 564 40.49 -3.83 -18.66
CA GLU A 564 41.90 -3.63 -18.31
C GLU A 564 42.11 -3.73 -16.79
N ALA A 565 41.11 -3.28 -16.03
CA ALA A 565 41.04 -3.40 -14.58
C ALA A 565 39.60 -3.25 -14.09
N ILE A 566 39.27 -3.93 -12.99
CA ILE A 566 37.98 -3.83 -12.30
C ILE A 566 38.24 -3.23 -10.91
N TYR A 567 37.34 -2.33 -10.50
CA TYR A 567 37.36 -1.67 -9.21
C TYR A 567 35.99 -1.72 -8.55
N LEU A 568 36.02 -1.82 -7.23
CA LEU A 568 34.88 -1.56 -6.37
C LEU A 568 35.06 -0.22 -5.68
N VAL A 569 34.04 0.64 -5.74
CA VAL A 569 34.09 1.99 -5.17
C VAL A 569 33.00 2.23 -4.13
N ASN A 570 33.38 2.72 -2.95
CA ASN A 570 32.46 3.24 -1.96
C ASN A 570 33.10 4.35 -1.10
N SER A 571 32.29 5.10 -0.34
CA SER A 571 32.77 6.25 0.43
C SER A 571 33.67 5.88 1.61
N VAL A 572 33.68 4.61 2.04
CA VAL A 572 34.47 4.14 3.18
C VAL A 572 35.87 3.68 2.76
N ARG A 573 35.96 2.91 1.69
CA ARG A 573 37.20 2.27 1.22
C ARG A 573 37.85 3.02 0.07
N GLY A 574 37.12 3.91 -0.60
CA GLY A 574 37.58 4.55 -1.83
C GLY A 574 37.59 3.55 -2.98
N TRP A 575 38.68 3.51 -3.75
CA TRP A 575 38.87 2.56 -4.84
C TRP A 575 39.58 1.32 -4.36
N VAL A 576 38.97 0.14 -4.58
CA VAL A 576 39.58 -1.17 -4.31
C VAL A 576 39.70 -1.91 -5.64
N ARG A 577 40.94 -2.25 -6.02
CA ARG A 577 41.18 -3.08 -7.20
C ARG A 577 40.76 -4.52 -6.92
N VAL A 578 40.10 -5.16 -7.88
CA VAL A 578 39.61 -6.53 -7.72
C VAL A 578 40.00 -7.44 -8.89
N GLU A 579 40.02 -8.73 -8.61
CA GLU A 579 40.23 -9.81 -9.57
C GLU A 579 39.04 -10.77 -9.52
N LEU A 580 38.46 -11.04 -10.70
CA LEU A 580 37.34 -11.95 -10.84
C LEU A 580 37.83 -13.40 -10.77
N GLN A 581 37.35 -14.17 -9.80
CA GLN A 581 37.65 -15.60 -9.69
C GLN A 581 36.88 -16.40 -10.73
N GLY A 582 37.59 -17.21 -11.51
CA GLY A 582 37.01 -18.28 -12.32
C GLY A 582 36.07 -17.81 -13.43
N THR A 583 36.62 -17.55 -14.62
CA THR A 583 35.93 -17.86 -15.89
C THR A 583 36.75 -18.91 -16.61
N ALA A 584 36.78 -20.13 -16.05
CA ALA A 584 37.33 -21.27 -16.76
C ALA A 584 36.20 -21.90 -17.56
N GLY A 585 36.20 -21.70 -18.88
CA GLY A 585 35.40 -22.44 -19.87
C GLY A 585 33.96 -22.03 -19.97
#